data_AF-A0A923C838-F1
#
_entry.id   AF-A0A923C838-F1
#
_cell.length_a   1.000
_cell.length_b   1.000
_cell.length_c   1.000
_cell.angle_alpha   90.00
_cell.angle_beta   90.00
_cell.angle_gamma   90.00
#
_symmetry.space_group_name_H-M   'P 1'
#
loop_
_entity.id
_entity.type
_entity.pdbx_description
1 polymer ?
#
loop_
_entity_poly.entity_id
_entity_poly.type
_entity_poly.pdbx_seq_one_letter_code
_entity_poly.pdbx_strand_id
1 'polypeptide(L)' 'MSVYRFKSRDTGDLVMLQPHGKRVLEIIGKDPAPQGIVLPQQMPAAVQALRDAAVQEEA' A
#
# COMPACT_ATOMS: atom_id res chain seq x y z
N MET A 1 7.76 3.40 -18.28
CA MET A 1 6.65 2.69 -17.61
C MET A 1 6.95 2.70 -16.12
N SER A 2 6.27 3.54 -15.35
CA SER A 2 6.61 3.74 -13.93
C SER A 2 5.94 2.66 -13.07
N VAL A 3 6.68 2.15 -12.08
CA VAL A 3 6.21 1.09 -11.17
C VAL A 3 6.39 1.55 -9.73
N TYR A 4 5.52 1.10 -8.84
CA TYR A 4 5.73 1.21 -7.40
C TYR A 4 6.41 -0.06 -6.90
N ARG A 5 7.41 0.11 -6.03
CA ARG A 5 8.09 -0.99 -5.37
C ARG A 5 7.98 -0.81 -3.86
N PHE A 6 7.25 -1.69 -3.23
CA PHE A 6 7.18 -1.81 -1.78
C PHE A 6 8.30 -2.75 -1.33
N LYS A 7 9.28 -2.19 -0.62
CA LYS A 7 10.38 -2.96 -0.05
C LYS A 7 10.07 -3.29 1.40
N SER A 8 10.36 -4.53 1.79
CA SER A 8 10.25 -5.00 3.16
C SER A 8 11.52 -5.73 3.53
N ARG A 9 11.90 -5.65 4.82
CA ARG A 9 13.04 -6.43 5.33
C ARG A 9 12.63 -7.87 5.63
N ASP A 10 11.40 -8.06 6.08
CA ASP A 10 10.92 -9.34 6.60
C ASP A 10 10.16 -10.14 5.51
N THR A 11 9.75 -9.48 4.42
CA THR A 11 9.08 -10.11 3.26
C THR A 11 9.78 -9.70 1.96
N GLY A 12 9.46 -10.38 0.85
CA GLY A 12 9.96 -10.02 -0.47
C GLY A 12 9.47 -8.66 -0.98
N ASP A 13 10.17 -8.12 -1.97
CA ASP A 13 9.77 -6.91 -2.69
C ASP A 13 8.45 -7.14 -3.44
N LEU A 14 7.45 -6.30 -3.21
CA LEU A 14 6.22 -6.26 -3.98
C LEU A 14 6.31 -5.15 -5.04
N VAL A 15 6.23 -5.53 -6.31
CA VAL A 15 6.21 -4.59 -7.43
C VAL A 15 4.80 -4.50 -8.00
N MET A 16 4.27 -3.29 -8.10
CA MET A 16 2.95 -3.00 -8.63
C MET A 16 3.02 -1.99 -9.76
N LEU A 17 2.05 -2.06 -10.68
CA LEU A 17 1.85 -0.99 -11.66
C LEU A 17 1.50 0.32 -10.94
N GLN A 18 1.90 1.45 -11.53
CA GLN A 18 1.66 2.78 -10.97
C GLN A 18 0.23 3.02 -10.43
N PRO A 19 -0.86 2.72 -11.16
CA PRO A 19 -2.22 2.99 -10.67
C PRO A 19 -2.56 2.19 -9.41
N HIS A 20 -2.16 0.92 -9.35
CA HIS A 20 -2.43 0.06 -8.19
C HIS A 20 -1.59 0.48 -6.97
N GLY A 21 -0.31 0.77 -7.16
CA GLY A 21 0.54 1.22 -6.05
C GLY A 21 0.07 2.55 -5.45
N LYS A 22 -0.36 3.51 -6.29
CA LYS A 22 -0.95 4.77 -5.83
C LYS A 22 -2.24 4.53 -5.03
N ARG A 23 -3.13 3.68 -5.54
CA ARG A 23 -4.39 3.33 -4.87
C ARG A 23 -4.16 2.70 -3.50
N VAL A 24 -3.19 1.80 -3.38
CA VAL A 24 -2.80 1.21 -2.08
C VAL A 24 -2.35 2.28 -1.10
N LEU A 25 -1.51 3.23 -1.52
CA LEU A 25 -1.04 4.34 -0.68
C LEU A 25 -2.20 5.25 -0.22
N GLU A 26 -3.13 5.56 -1.13
CA GLU A 26 -4.34 6.34 -0.81
C GLU A 26 -5.22 5.63 0.23
N ILE A 27 -5.47 4.32 0.07
CA ILE A 27 -6.30 3.54 1.00
C ILE A 27 -5.70 3.50 2.41
N ILE A 28 -4.38 3.35 2.53
CA ILE A 28 -3.70 3.32 3.84
C ILE A 28 -3.50 4.72 4.44
N GLY A 29 -4.01 5.77 3.78
CA GLY A 29 -3.91 7.16 4.25
C GLY A 29 -2.50 7.75 4.19
N LYS A 30 -1.65 7.27 3.26
CA LYS A 30 -0.30 7.78 3.04
C LYS A 30 -0.25 8.63 1.77
N ASP A 31 0.42 9.76 1.86
CA ASP A 31 0.69 10.59 0.69
C ASP A 31 1.58 9.80 -0.29
N PRO A 32 1.23 9.73 -1.60
CA PRO A 32 2.08 9.15 -2.64
C PRO A 32 3.35 10.00 -2.91
N ALA A 33 4.19 10.12 -1.89
CA ALA A 33 5.51 10.73 -1.97
C ALA A 33 6.54 9.73 -2.54
N PRO A 34 7.66 10.21 -3.11
CA PRO A 34 8.73 9.35 -3.64
C PRO A 34 9.34 8.40 -2.61
N GLN A 35 9.22 8.72 -1.32
CA GLN A 35 9.68 7.89 -0.20
C GLN A 35 8.64 7.93 0.92
N GLY A 36 7.98 6.80 1.15
CA GLY A 36 7.08 6.61 2.29
C GLY A 36 7.49 5.34 3.03
N ILE A 37 7.93 5.48 4.29
CA ILE A 37 8.14 4.32 5.17
C ILE A 37 6.82 4.06 5.91
N VAL A 38 6.34 2.82 5.85
CA VAL A 38 5.28 2.31 6.70
C VAL A 38 5.95 1.66 7.91
N LEU A 39 5.73 2.23 9.09
CA LEU A 39 6.31 1.68 10.32
C LEU A 39 5.54 0.41 10.73
N PRO A 40 6.19 -0.54 11.45
CA PRO A 40 5.52 -1.75 11.92
C PRO A 40 4.25 -1.47 12.73
N GLN A 41 4.21 -0.39 13.52
CA GLN A 41 3.01 0.01 14.28
C GLN A 41 1.84 0.45 13.39
N GLN A 42 2.12 0.86 12.15
CA GLN A 42 1.11 1.30 11.17
C GLN A 42 0.57 0.13 10.33
N MET A 43 1.28 -1.00 10.29
CA MET A 43 0.92 -2.15 9.46
C MET A 43 -0.46 -2.74 9.79
N PRO A 44 -0.87 -2.94 11.06
CA PRO A 44 -2.19 -3.51 11.35
C PRO A 44 -3.34 -2.63 10.82
N ALA A 45 -3.23 -1.31 11.01
CA ALA A 45 -4.23 -0.36 10.52
C ALA A 45 -4.26 -0.29 8.98
N ALA A 46 -3.10 -0.30 8.34
CA ALA A 46 -2.98 -0.32 6.88
C ALA A 46 -3.60 -1.59 6.27
N VAL A 47 -3.37 -2.76 6.87
CA VAL A 47 -3.97 -4.02 6.43
C VAL A 47 -5.49 -3.98 6.58
N GLN A 48 -6.01 -3.46 7.69
CA GLN A 48 -7.45 -3.35 7.88
C GLN A 48 -8.09 -2.42 6.83
N ALA A 49 -7.50 -1.25 6.58
CA ALA A 49 -7.99 -0.32 5.57
C ALA A 49 -8.04 -0.94 4.16
N LEU A 50 -7.02 -1.73 3.80
CA LEU A 50 -6.99 -2.45 2.53
C LEU A 50 -8.08 -3.53 2.43
N ARG A 51 -8.35 -4.26 3.52
CA ARG A 51 -9.43 -5.24 3.57
C ARG A 51 -10.79 -4.58 3.45
N ASP A 52 -11.02 -3.49 4.18
CA ASP A 52 -12.27 -2.75 4.14
C ASP A 52 -12.52 -2.19 2.73
N ALA A 53 -11.50 -1.62 2.10
CA ALA A 53 -11.60 -1.13 0.72
C ALA A 53 -11.93 -2.25 -0.28
N ALA A 54 -11.34 -3.45 -0.12
CA ALA A 54 -11.67 -4.60 -0.96
C ALA A 54 -13.14 -5.01 -0.80
N VAL A 55 -13.65 -5.08 0.44
CA VAL A 55 -15.06 -5.41 0.71
C VAL A 55 -16.01 -4.36 0.13
N GLN A 56 -15.66 -3.08 0.18
CA GLN A 56 -16.46 -2.00 -0.41
C GLN A 56 -16.49 -2.04 -1.95
N GLU A 57 -15.41 -2.52 -2.60
CA GLU A 57 -15.36 -2.68 -4.06
C GLU A 57 -16.09 -3.95 -4.55
N GLU A 58 -16.26 -4.95 -3.68
CA GLU A 58 -16.98 -6.20 -3.98
C GLU A 58 -18.48 -6.14 -3.66
N ALA A 59 -18.96 -5.09 -2.97
CA ALA A 59 -20.37 -4.87 -2.60
C ALA A 59 -21.18 -4.21 -3.71
#